data_AF-A0A0F0CDG2-F1
#
_entry.id   AF-A0A0F0CDG2-F1
#
_cell.length_a   1.000
_cell.length_b   1.000
_cell.length_c   1.000
_cell.angle_alpha   90.00
_cell.angle_beta   90.00
_cell.angle_gamma   90.00
#
_symmetry.space_group_name_H-M   'P 1'
#
loop_
_entity.id
_entity.type
_entity.pdbx_description
1 polymer ?
#
loop_
_entity_poly.entity_id
_entity_poly.type
_entity_poly.pdbx_seq_one_letter_code
_entity_poly.pdbx_strand_id
1 'polypeptide(L)'
;MKKISDITLKIEEILAAGLLCLISVLVFGSAVARTIGMPINWAQDIALLAFAWLTFLGADVVAKSGRLINIDMLTNQLPKVVQKLLGIVFDMMMLLFLFILIVYGFLLVSQSWSRMFNTLKLSYAWCTLAVPVGALLLFTTVAGMLVRDIRKPAKDWGRRA
;
A
#
# COMPACT_ATOMS: atom_id res chain seq x y z
N MET A 1 -18.74 -3.99 12.53
CA MET A 1 -17.55 -4.04 11.66
C MET A 1 -17.00 -2.68 11.22
N LYS A 2 -17.80 -1.59 11.13
CA LYS A 2 -17.29 -0.24 10.77
C LYS A 2 -16.20 0.26 11.73
N LYS A 3 -16.46 0.20 13.05
CA LYS A 3 -15.52 0.68 14.09
C LYS A 3 -14.10 0.08 14.03
N ILE A 4 -13.94 -1.20 13.69
CA ILE A 4 -12.61 -1.85 13.60
C ILE A 4 -11.85 -1.38 12.35
N SER A 5 -12.56 -1.24 11.22
CA SER A 5 -12.01 -0.68 9.99
C SER A 5 -11.60 0.80 10.17
N ASP A 6 -12.38 1.56 10.93
CA ASP A 6 -12.11 2.99 11.16
C ASP A 6 -10.89 3.19 12.09
N ILE A 7 -10.72 2.31 13.07
CA ILE A 7 -9.55 2.34 13.98
C ILE A 7 -8.28 1.93 13.23
N THR A 8 -8.32 0.84 12.45
CA THR A 8 -7.17 0.39 11.66
C THR A 8 -6.74 1.46 10.65
N LEU A 9 -7.71 2.09 9.97
CA LEU A 9 -7.43 3.20 9.05
C LEU A 9 -6.75 4.39 9.74
N LYS A 10 -7.23 4.82 10.92
CA LYS A 10 -6.61 5.93 11.65
C LYS A 10 -5.18 5.60 12.08
N ILE A 11 -4.93 4.36 12.51
CA ILE A 11 -3.59 3.90 12.90
C ILE A 11 -2.66 3.92 11.67
N GLU A 12 -3.12 3.39 10.54
CA GLU A 12 -2.35 3.38 9.30
C GLU A 12 -2.08 4.79 8.78
N GLU A 13 -3.04 5.70 8.86
CA GLU A 13 -2.89 7.10 8.46
C GLU A 13 -1.85 7.83 9.32
N ILE A 14 -1.89 7.65 10.65
CA ILE A 14 -0.91 8.22 11.58
C ILE A 14 0.49 7.63 11.31
N LEU A 15 0.59 6.32 11.10
CA LEU A 15 1.85 5.65 10.78
C LEU A 15 2.42 6.12 9.44
N ALA A 16 1.57 6.23 8.41
CA ALA A 16 1.97 6.73 7.09
C ALA A 16 2.44 8.18 7.16
N ALA A 17 1.71 9.06 7.87
CA ALA A 17 2.13 10.44 8.07
C ALA A 17 3.46 10.53 8.83
N GLY A 18 3.65 9.71 9.87
CA GLY A 18 4.89 9.64 10.63
C GLY A 18 6.09 9.18 9.76
N LEU A 19 5.90 8.12 8.96
CA LEU A 19 6.91 7.64 8.02
C LEU A 19 7.25 8.68 6.96
N LEU A 20 6.26 9.40 6.43
CA LEU A 20 6.48 10.44 5.42
C LEU A 20 7.25 11.63 6.00
N CYS A 21 6.94 12.06 7.22
CA CYS A 21 7.74 13.06 7.94
C CYS A 21 9.18 12.58 8.15
N LEU A 22 9.37 11.34 8.60
CA LEU A 22 10.70 10.75 8.81
C LEU A 22 11.53 10.74 7.53
N ILE A 23 10.96 10.27 6.42
CA ILE A 23 11.62 10.25 5.10
C ILE A 23 12.00 11.68 4.70
N SER A 24 11.08 12.63 4.83
CA SER A 24 11.31 14.02 4.44
C SER A 24 12.49 14.64 5.21
N VAL A 25 12.53 14.44 6.54
CA VAL A 25 13.63 14.94 7.39
C VAL A 25 14.95 14.26 7.07
N LEU A 26 14.96 12.93 6.88
CA LEU A 26 16.17 12.17 6.57
C LEU A 26 16.76 12.54 5.21
N VAL A 27 15.92 12.61 4.17
CA VAL A 27 16.36 12.93 2.81
C VAL A 27 16.82 14.39 2.73
N PHE A 28 16.08 15.32 3.34
CA PHE A 28 16.47 16.72 3.38
C PHE A 28 17.77 16.93 4.17
N GLY A 29 17.88 16.30 5.35
CA GLY A 29 19.09 16.36 6.18
C GLY A 29 20.31 15.75 5.47
N SER A 30 20.15 14.62 4.78
CA SER A 30 21.21 14.01 3.98
C SER A 30 21.64 14.90 2.82
N ALA A 31 20.69 15.54 2.13
CA ALA A 31 20.97 16.48 1.05
C ALA A 31 21.77 17.70 1.53
N VAL A 32 21.37 18.32 2.64
CA VAL A 32 22.10 19.45 3.24
C VAL A 32 23.49 19.02 3.68
N ALA A 33 23.62 17.89 4.38
CA ALA A 33 24.92 17.40 4.83
C ALA A 33 25.87 17.09 3.67
N ARG A 34 25.33 16.62 2.55
CA ARG A 34 26.09 16.41 1.30
C ARG A 34 26.60 17.72 0.71
N THR A 35 25.82 18.80 0.76
CA THR A 35 26.29 20.13 0.30
C THR A 35 27.41 20.72 1.15
N ILE A 36 27.48 20.35 2.43
CA ILE A 36 28.51 20.79 3.38
C ILE A 36 29.76 19.87 3.34
N GLY A 37 29.76 18.85 2.48
CA GLY A 37 30.90 17.93 2.31
C GLY A 37 30.94 16.76 3.31
N MET A 38 29.90 16.57 4.12
CA MET A 38 29.76 15.43 5.06
C MET A 38 28.57 14.55 4.66
N PRO A 39 28.72 13.64 3.67
CA PRO A 39 27.60 12.84 3.18
C PRO A 39 27.11 11.83 4.23
N ILE A 40 25.82 11.92 4.58
CA ILE A 40 25.15 10.99 5.49
C ILE A 40 24.48 9.89 4.67
N ASN A 41 25.26 8.87 4.32
CA ASN A 41 24.81 7.77 3.45
C ASN A 41 23.77 6.85 4.12
N TRP A 42 23.84 6.67 5.45
CA TRP A 42 22.90 5.81 6.19
C TRP A 42 21.47 6.38 6.21
N ALA A 43 21.30 7.70 6.11
CA ALA A 43 19.98 8.34 6.09
C ALA A 43 19.19 7.95 4.84
N GLN A 44 19.88 7.75 3.72
CA GLN A 44 19.26 7.33 2.46
C GLN A 44 18.74 5.89 2.53
N ASP A 45 19.48 4.98 3.18
CA ASP A 45 19.07 3.58 3.37
C ASP A 45 17.83 3.49 4.29
N ILE A 46 17.78 4.27 5.37
CA ILE A 46 16.60 4.31 6.27
C ILE A 46 15.40 4.95 5.57
N ALA A 47 15.62 6.01 4.78
CA ALA A 47 14.54 6.63 4.01
C ALA A 47 13.94 5.65 3.00
N LEU A 48 14.76 4.84 2.33
CA LEU A 48 14.30 3.81 1.39
C LEU A 48 13.50 2.71 2.09
N LEU A 49 13.96 2.27 3.26
CA LEU A 49 13.21 1.31 4.09
C LEU A 49 11.86 1.90 4.52
N ALA A 50 11.84 3.11 5.06
CA ALA A 50 10.62 3.78 5.47
C ALA A 50 9.66 4.01 4.28
N PHE A 51 10.20 4.32 3.10
CA PHE A 51 9.43 4.52 1.88
C PHE A 51 8.75 3.23 1.39
N ALA A 52 9.44 2.08 1.48
CA ALA A 52 8.84 0.79 1.16
C ALA A 52 7.62 0.51 2.04
N TRP A 53 7.74 0.70 3.36
CA TRP A 53 6.63 0.54 4.30
C TRP A 53 5.51 1.57 4.05
N LEU A 54 5.87 2.83 3.82
CA LEU A 54 4.92 3.90 3.52
C LEU A 54 4.08 3.61 2.27
N THR A 55 4.70 3.07 1.21
CA THR A 55 4.02 2.81 -0.06
C THR A 55 2.87 1.82 0.12
N PHE A 56 3.09 0.73 0.84
CA PHE A 56 2.05 -0.27 1.08
C PHE A 56 1.00 0.19 2.10
N LEU A 57 1.41 0.85 3.19
CA LEU A 57 0.47 1.42 4.16
C LEU A 57 -0.41 2.49 3.52
N GLY A 58 0.19 3.39 2.73
CA GLY A 58 -0.54 4.42 1.99
C GLY A 58 -1.51 3.83 0.98
N ALA A 59 -1.12 2.76 0.28
CA ALA A 59 -2.02 2.05 -0.61
C ALA A 59 -3.24 1.47 0.15
N ASP A 60 -3.04 0.90 1.35
CA ASP A 60 -4.16 0.35 2.14
C ASP A 60 -5.14 1.43 2.62
N VAL A 61 -4.61 2.58 3.06
CA VAL A 61 -5.42 3.76 3.43
C VAL A 61 -6.24 4.27 2.25
N VAL A 62 -5.63 4.35 1.05
CA VAL A 62 -6.32 4.77 -0.18
C VAL A 62 -7.38 3.74 -0.60
N ALA A 63 -7.09 2.44 -0.47
CA ALA A 63 -8.05 1.37 -0.74
C ALA A 63 -9.27 1.46 0.19
N LYS A 64 -9.06 1.60 1.50
CA LYS A 64 -10.14 1.73 2.49
C LYS A 64 -10.99 2.98 2.32
N SER A 65 -10.39 4.09 1.89
CA SER A 65 -11.13 5.33 1.59
C SER A 65 -11.91 5.25 0.27
N GLY A 66 -11.83 4.13 -0.46
CA GLY A 66 -12.54 3.93 -1.73
C GLY A 66 -12.01 4.81 -2.87
N ARG A 67 -10.80 5.37 -2.69
CA ARG A 67 -10.12 6.27 -3.65
C ARG A 67 -9.09 5.56 -4.51
N LEU A 68 -8.95 4.23 -4.36
CA LEU A 68 -8.21 3.43 -5.33
C LEU A 68 -8.84 3.70 -6.69
N ILE A 69 -8.04 4.22 -7.63
CA ILE A 69 -8.49 4.83 -8.90
C ILE A 69 -9.59 3.97 -9.52
N ASN A 70 -10.84 4.36 -9.30
CA ASN A 70 -11.99 3.81 -10.00
C ASN A 70 -12.13 4.68 -11.24
N ILE A 71 -12.22 4.05 -12.42
CA ILE A 71 -12.45 4.76 -13.68
C ILE A 71 -13.93 5.19 -13.70
N ASP A 72 -14.34 5.99 -12.72
CA ASP A 72 -15.71 6.43 -12.51
C ASP A 72 -16.22 7.20 -13.73
N MET A 73 -15.32 7.92 -14.43
CA MET A 73 -15.68 8.72 -15.59
C MET A 73 -16.14 7.86 -16.79
N LEU A 74 -15.60 6.66 -16.95
CA LEU A 74 -15.96 5.74 -18.04
C LEU A 74 -17.07 4.76 -17.61
N THR A 75 -17.07 4.34 -16.35
CA THR A 75 -18.12 3.43 -15.83
C THR A 75 -19.44 4.14 -15.61
N ASN A 76 -19.47 5.44 -15.27
CA ASN A 76 -20.71 6.20 -15.07
C ASN A 76 -21.61 6.30 -16.32
N GLN A 77 -21.07 6.05 -17.52
CA GLN A 77 -21.85 6.02 -18.76
C GLN A 77 -22.49 4.64 -19.05
N LEU A 78 -22.14 3.60 -18.29
CA LEU A 78 -22.62 2.24 -18.50
C LEU A 78 -23.83 1.91 -17.59
N PRO A 79 -24.70 0.96 -17.98
CA PRO A 79 -25.79 0.50 -17.13
C PRO A 79 -25.26 -0.12 -15.82
N LYS A 80 -25.97 0.11 -14.72
CA LYS A 80 -25.57 -0.26 -13.34
C LYS A 80 -25.15 -1.73 -13.15
N VAL A 81 -25.74 -2.64 -13.94
CA VAL A 81 -25.40 -4.07 -13.91
C VAL A 81 -23.99 -4.32 -14.45
N VAL A 82 -23.61 -3.63 -15.53
CA VAL A 82 -22.28 -3.74 -16.15
C VAL A 82 -21.22 -3.09 -15.25
N GLN A 83 -21.55 -1.95 -14.63
CA GLN A 83 -20.68 -1.32 -13.63
C GLN A 83 -20.36 -2.26 -12.46
N LYS A 84 -21.37 -2.96 -11.94
CA LYS A 84 -21.18 -3.94 -10.86
C LYS A 84 -20.31 -5.11 -11.30
N LEU A 85 -20.55 -5.65 -12.50
CA LEU A 85 -19.76 -6.77 -13.02
C LEU A 85 -18.28 -6.37 -13.21
N LEU A 86 -18.02 -5.21 -13.82
CA LEU A 86 -16.67 -4.67 -13.99
C LEU A 86 -15.97 -4.49 -12.65
N GLY A 87 -16.63 -3.90 -11.65
CA GLY A 87 -16.06 -3.72 -10.31
C GLY A 87 -15.65 -5.05 -9.67
N ILE A 88 -16.51 -6.06 -9.73
CA ILE A 88 -16.21 -7.40 -9.20
C ILE A 88 -15.02 -8.04 -9.94
N VAL A 89 -14.95 -7.89 -11.27
CA VAL A 89 -13.84 -8.43 -12.07
C VAL A 89 -12.52 -7.73 -11.70
N PHE A 90 -12.53 -6.40 -11.57
CA PHE A 90 -11.34 -5.64 -11.14
C PHE A 90 -10.88 -6.03 -9.74
N ASP A 91 -11.80 -6.16 -8.78
CA ASP A 91 -11.49 -6.60 -7.42
C ASP A 91 -10.90 -8.02 -7.42
N MET A 92 -11.44 -8.94 -8.23
CA MET A 92 -10.86 -10.29 -8.36
C MET A 92 -9.47 -10.28 -8.99
N MET A 93 -9.24 -9.49 -10.05
CA MET A 93 -7.92 -9.34 -10.65
C MET A 93 -6.92 -8.73 -9.67
N MET A 94 -7.36 -7.76 -8.88
CA MET A 94 -6.57 -7.15 -7.83
C MET A 94 -6.20 -8.18 -6.76
N LEU A 95 -7.14 -8.96 -6.24
CA LEU A 95 -6.85 -10.04 -5.28
C LEU A 95 -5.86 -11.05 -5.83
N LEU A 96 -5.99 -11.45 -7.10
CA LEU A 96 -5.05 -12.36 -7.75
C LEU A 96 -3.64 -11.74 -7.80
N PHE A 97 -3.53 -10.48 -8.20
CA PHE A 97 -2.26 -9.76 -8.23
C PHE A 97 -1.62 -9.65 -6.84
N LEU A 98 -2.41 -9.35 -5.80
CA LEU A 98 -1.92 -9.29 -4.44
C LEU A 98 -1.47 -10.66 -3.93
N PHE A 99 -2.19 -11.73 -4.27
CA PHE A 99 -1.78 -13.08 -3.93
C PHE A 99 -0.41 -13.44 -4.53
N ILE A 100 -0.19 -13.08 -5.80
CA ILE A 100 1.12 -13.23 -6.46
C ILE A 100 2.19 -12.42 -5.70
N LEU A 101 1.92 -11.16 -5.37
CA LEU A 101 2.84 -10.32 -4.59
C LEU A 101 3.20 -10.92 -3.23
N ILE A 102 2.26 -11.58 -2.54
CA ILE A 102 2.54 -12.24 -1.27
C ILE A 102 3.52 -13.40 -1.46
N VAL A 103 3.23 -14.30 -2.41
CA VAL A 103 4.06 -15.50 -2.65
C VAL A 103 5.46 -15.11 -3.11
N TYR A 104 5.55 -14.27 -4.15
CA TYR A 104 6.83 -13.81 -4.67
C TYR A 104 7.54 -12.86 -3.69
N GLY A 105 6.80 -12.11 -2.88
CA GLY A 105 7.34 -11.27 -1.81
C GLY A 105 8.07 -12.08 -0.75
N PHE A 106 7.47 -13.17 -0.26
CA PHE A 106 8.15 -14.07 0.69
C PHE A 106 9.40 -14.74 0.08
N LEU A 107 9.32 -15.13 -1.19
CA LEU A 107 10.47 -15.68 -1.92
C LEU A 107 11.61 -14.63 -2.06
N LEU A 108 11.25 -13.38 -2.34
CA LEU A 108 12.18 -12.26 -2.43
C LEU A 108 12.84 -11.97 -1.07
N VAL A 109 12.09 -12.05 0.03
CA VAL A 109 12.63 -11.91 1.40
C VAL A 109 13.65 -13.00 1.70
N SER A 110 13.34 -14.26 1.35
CA SER A 110 14.25 -15.39 1.55
C SER A 110 15.57 -15.21 0.78
N GLN A 111 15.51 -14.76 -0.47
CA GLN A 111 16.71 -14.48 -1.27
C GLN A 111 17.48 -13.24 -0.79
N SER A 112 16.77 -12.24 -0.28
CA SER A 112 17.36 -10.99 0.20
C SER A 112 17.96 -11.10 1.60
N TRP A 113 17.76 -12.22 2.31
CA TRP A 113 18.32 -12.41 3.65
C TRP A 113 19.86 -12.33 3.67
N SER A 114 20.51 -12.80 2.60
CA SER A 114 21.97 -12.74 2.43
C SER A 114 22.48 -11.39 1.94
N ARG A 115 21.57 -10.49 1.48
CA ARG A 115 21.91 -9.15 1.01
C ARG A 115 21.86 -8.18 2.19
N MET A 116 23.01 -7.64 2.59
CA MET A 116 23.11 -6.54 3.55
C MET A 116 23.06 -5.19 2.84
N PHE A 117 22.55 -4.16 3.52
CA PHE A 117 22.71 -2.78 3.04
C PHE A 117 24.20 -2.40 2.98
N ASN A 118 24.58 -1.60 1.99
CA ASN A 118 25.99 -1.22 1.74
C ASN A 118 26.58 -0.38 2.87
N THR A 119 25.76 0.40 3.58
CA THR A 119 26.22 1.35 4.62
C THR A 119 25.80 0.95 6.03
N LEU A 120 24.61 0.37 6.19
CA LEU A 120 24.11 -0.16 7.46
C LEU A 120 24.28 -1.68 7.49
N LYS A 121 24.73 -2.24 8.61
CA LYS A 121 24.75 -3.70 8.86
C LYS A 121 23.34 -4.29 9.06
N LEU A 122 22.31 -3.69 8.47
CA LEU A 122 20.94 -4.16 8.47
C LEU A 122 20.70 -5.03 7.22
N SER A 123 20.00 -6.14 7.40
CA SER A 123 19.60 -7.00 6.28
C SER A 123 18.56 -6.29 5.41
N TYR A 124 18.72 -6.37 4.09
CA TYR A 124 17.76 -5.84 3.12
C TYR A 124 16.39 -6.53 3.20
N ALA A 125 16.34 -7.70 3.87
CA ALA A 125 15.12 -8.42 4.19
C ALA A 125 14.05 -7.55 4.88
N TRP A 126 14.43 -6.56 5.71
CA TRP A 126 13.46 -5.67 6.37
C TRP A 126 12.74 -4.73 5.41
N CYS A 127 13.39 -4.35 4.32
CA CYS A 127 12.77 -3.55 3.27
C CYS A 127 11.86 -4.43 2.38
N THR A 128 12.33 -5.63 2.03
CA THR A 128 11.54 -6.53 1.18
C THR A 128 10.37 -7.16 1.91
N LEU A 129 10.40 -7.25 3.24
CA LEU A 129 9.27 -7.66 4.09
C LEU A 129 8.08 -6.70 4.02
N ALA A 130 8.30 -5.42 3.69
CA ALA A 130 7.22 -4.48 3.46
C ALA A 130 6.27 -4.97 2.35
N VAL A 131 6.79 -5.70 1.35
CA VAL A 131 6.02 -6.23 0.22
C VAL A 131 4.99 -7.28 0.64
N PRO A 132 5.36 -8.45 1.22
CA PRO A 132 4.38 -9.45 1.61
C PRO A 132 3.47 -8.96 2.74
N VAL A 133 3.98 -8.18 3.71
CA VAL A 133 3.16 -7.67 4.81
C VAL A 133 2.13 -6.64 4.30
N GLY A 134 2.59 -5.70 3.48
CA GLY A 134 1.74 -4.69 2.86
C GLY A 134 0.69 -5.29 1.92
N ALA A 135 1.09 -6.26 1.09
CA ALA A 135 0.17 -6.98 0.22
C ALA A 135 -0.85 -7.80 1.02
N LEU A 136 -0.48 -8.39 2.16
CA LEU A 136 -1.44 -9.08 3.04
C LEU A 136 -2.49 -8.12 3.61
N LEU A 137 -2.09 -6.95 4.10
CA LEU A 137 -3.02 -5.94 4.62
C LEU A 137 -4.00 -5.50 3.53
N LEU A 138 -3.48 -5.08 2.38
CA LEU A 138 -4.29 -4.70 1.23
C LEU A 138 -5.23 -5.82 0.77
N PHE A 139 -4.76 -7.07 0.79
CA PHE A 139 -5.57 -8.22 0.40
C PHE A 139 -6.80 -8.35 1.30
N THR A 140 -6.65 -8.18 2.62
CA THR A 140 -7.79 -8.20 3.54
C THR A 140 -8.78 -7.06 3.29
N THR A 141 -8.27 -5.87 2.97
CA THR A 141 -9.09 -4.69 2.62
C THR A 141 -9.88 -4.93 1.34
N VAL A 142 -9.22 -5.35 0.26
CA VAL A 142 -9.85 -5.60 -1.05
C VAL A 142 -10.83 -6.77 -0.95
N ALA A 143 -10.51 -7.84 -0.22
CA ALA A 143 -11.45 -8.93 0.01
C ALA A 143 -12.71 -8.45 0.77
N GLY A 144 -12.52 -7.57 1.75
CA GLY A 144 -13.62 -6.90 2.44
C GLY A 144 -14.48 -6.02 1.52
N MET A 145 -13.87 -5.31 0.58
CA MET A 145 -14.58 -4.52 -0.43
C MET A 145 -15.39 -5.43 -1.37
N LEU A 146 -14.77 -6.48 -1.92
CA LEU A 146 -15.39 -7.45 -2.80
C LEU A 146 -16.64 -8.08 -2.16
N VAL A 147 -16.55 -8.51 -0.89
CA VAL A 147 -17.70 -9.10 -0.17
C VAL A 147 -18.83 -8.08 0.01
N ARG A 148 -18.51 -6.82 0.28
CA ARG A 148 -19.52 -5.75 0.42
C ARG A 148 -20.19 -5.45 -0.92
N ASP A 149 -19.42 -5.49 -1.99
CA ASP A 149 -19.86 -5.17 -3.34
C ASP A 149 -20.69 -6.31 -3.97
N ILE A 150 -20.37 -7.57 -3.68
CA ILE A 150 -21.24 -8.72 -4.01
C ILE A 150 -22.60 -8.59 -3.30
N ARG A 151 -22.60 -8.25 -2.00
CA ARG A 151 -23.82 -8.11 -1.18
C ARG A 151 -24.71 -6.92 -1.56
N LYS A 152 -24.15 -5.87 -2.18
CA LYS A 152 -24.96 -4.71 -2.60
C LYS A 152 -25.81 -5.04 -3.83
N PRO A 153 -27.14 -4.81 -3.81
CA PRO A 153 -27.95 -5.02 -5.00
C PRO A 153 -27.54 -4.05 -6.12
N ALA A 154 -27.54 -4.53 -7.37
CA ALA A 154 -27.10 -3.76 -8.54
C ALA A 154 -27.87 -2.44 -8.75
N LYS A 155 -29.09 -2.36 -8.22
CA LYS A 155 -29.95 -1.15 -8.28
C LYS A 155 -29.34 0.06 -7.57
N ASP A 156 -28.50 -0.18 -6.55
CA ASP A 156 -27.87 0.84 -5.70
C ASP A 156 -26.40 1.09 -6.05
N TRP A 157 -25.89 0.44 -7.10
CA TRP A 157 -24.54 0.65 -7.60
C TRP A 157 -24.45 2.04 -8.25
N GLY A 158 -23.48 2.86 -7.80
CA GLY A 158 -23.28 4.25 -8.26
C GLY A 158 -23.75 5.37 -7.31
N ARG A 159 -24.43 5.07 -6.19
CA ARG A 159 -24.77 6.08 -5.15
C ARG A 159 -23.66 6.25 -4.09
N ARG A 160 -22.40 6.25 -4.51
CA ARG A 160 -21.31 6.75 -3.65
C ARG A 160 -21.20 8.25 -3.93
N ALA A 161 -22.08 9.03 -3.31
CA ALA A 161 -21.92 10.48 -3.18
C ALA A 161 -21.27 10.76 -1.82
#